data_AF-A0A7J7F2P5-F1
#
_entry.id   AF-A0A7J7F2P5-F1
#
_cell.length_a   1.000
_cell.length_b   1.000
_cell.length_c   1.000
_cell.angle_alpha   90.00
_cell.angle_beta   90.00
_cell.angle_gamma   90.00
#
_symmetry.space_group_name_H-M   'P 1'
#
loop_
_entity.id
_entity.type
_entity.pdbx_description
1 polymer ?
#
loop_
_entity_poly.entity_id
_entity_poly.type
_entity_poly.pdbx_seq_one_letter_code
_entity_poly.pdbx_strand_id
1 'polypeptide(L)' 'MYIFKVSVPCSPGSGDLILFHGQVVHKSEQNFSDGSRHAYAFHLMEASGTVWSPENWLQPTAELPFPLLYT' A
#
# COMPACT_ATOMS: atom_id res chain seq x y z
N MET A 1 10.13 26.15 -8.32
CA MET A 1 9.68 24.76 -8.08
C MET A 1 10.14 24.37 -6.70
N TYR A 2 9.28 24.50 -5.69
CA TYR A 2 9.63 24.18 -4.30
C TYR A 2 9.42 22.68 -4.10
N ILE A 3 10.51 21.92 -4.06
CA ILE A 3 10.46 20.51 -3.69
C ILE A 3 10.33 20.48 -2.17
N PHE A 4 9.18 20.06 -1.67
CA PHE A 4 9.00 19.70 -0.26
C PHE A 4 9.99 18.56 0.06
N LYS A 5 11.15 18.93 0.60
CA LYS A 5 12.24 18.02 0.95
C LYS A 5 12.08 17.53 2.39
N VAL A 6 10.92 16.96 2.70
CA VAL A 6 10.68 16.34 4.01
C VAL A 6 10.16 14.94 3.77
N SER A 7 11.09 14.02 3.54
CA SER A 7 10.84 12.58 3.58
C SER A 7 11.70 11.98 4.69
N VAL A 8 11.10 11.17 5.56
CA VAL A 8 11.81 10.48 6.63
C VAL A 8 12.01 9.02 6.20
N PRO A 9 13.24 8.48 6.19
CA PRO A 9 13.47 7.08 5.85
C PRO A 9 12.90 6.16 6.93
N CYS A 10 12.32 5.05 6.49
CA CYS A 10 11.91 3.95 7.37
C CYS A 10 12.72 2.71 7.01
N SER A 11 13.42 2.15 8.00
CA SER A 11 14.31 0.99 7.84
C SER A 11 13.82 -0.17 8.72
N PRO A 12 12.74 -0.86 8.31
CA PRO A 12 12.21 -2.00 9.05
C PRO A 12 13.15 -3.21 9.01
N GLY A 13 13.09 -4.03 10.05
CA GLY A 13 13.66 -5.38 10.07
C GLY A 13 12.80 -6.41 9.33
N SER A 14 13.31 -7.63 9.21
CA SER A 14 12.54 -8.74 8.65
C SER A 14 11.38 -9.10 9.59
N GLY A 15 10.16 -9.16 9.05
CA GLY A 15 8.94 -9.45 9.81
C GLY A 15 8.24 -8.22 10.38
N ASP A 16 8.84 -7.03 10.29
CA ASP A 16 8.19 -5.79 10.69
C ASP A 16 7.01 -5.44 9.76
N LEU A 17 6.00 -4.77 10.32
CA LEU A 17 4.85 -4.27 9.58
C LEU A 17 4.88 -2.75 9.51
N ILE A 18 4.74 -2.20 8.31
CA ILE A 18 4.54 -0.77 8.09
C ILE A 18 3.10 -0.55 7.66
N LEU A 19 2.39 0.33 8.36
CA LEU A 19 1.03 0.73 8.02
C LEU A 19 1.04 2.07 7.28
N PHE A 20 0.44 2.11 6.09
CA PHE A 20 0.26 3.34 5.32
C PHE A 20 -1.19 3.79 5.34
N HIS A 21 -1.41 5.08 5.61
CA HIS A 21 -2.70 5.73 5.33
C HIS A 21 -2.88 5.89 3.82
N GLY A 22 -4.08 5.71 3.26
CA GLY A 22 -4.33 5.73 1.81
C GLY A 22 -3.96 7.04 1.08
N GLN A 23 -3.69 8.12 1.83
CA GLN A 23 -3.28 9.43 1.30
C GLN A 23 -1.82 9.80 1.64
N VAL A 24 -1.07 8.94 2.34
CA VAL A 24 0.32 9.27 2.69
C VAL A 24 1.20 9.18 1.45
N VAL A 25 1.94 10.26 1.19
CA VAL A 25 2.94 10.27 0.11
C VAL A 25 4.13 9.42 0.55
N HIS A 26 4.43 8.38 -0.22
CA HIS A 26 5.53 7.47 0.06
C HIS A 26 6.27 7.15 -1.24
N LYS A 27 7.54 6.78 -1.10
CA LYS A 27 8.39 6.34 -2.22
C LYS A 27 9.46 5.37 -1.71
N SER A 28 10.07 4.64 -2.63
CA SER A 28 11.30 3.89 -2.34
C SER A 28 12.31 4.14 -3.45
N GLU A 29 13.57 4.28 -3.08
CA GLU A 29 14.67 4.43 -4.04
C GLU A 29 15.03 3.08 -4.68
N GLN A 30 15.70 3.15 -5.84
CA GLN A 30 16.26 1.98 -6.51
C GLN A 30 17.24 1.25 -5.58
N ASN A 31 17.17 -0.09 -5.57
CA ASN A 31 18.11 -0.92 -4.83
C ASN A 31 19.38 -1.13 -5.66
N PHE A 32 20.51 -0.64 -5.16
CA PHE A 32 21.85 -0.81 -5.77
C PHE A 32 22.71 -1.86 -5.07
N SER A 33 22.17 -2.56 -4.06
CA SER A 33 22.89 -3.65 -3.38
C SER A 33 22.71 -4.98 -4.10
N ASP A 34 23.57 -5.95 -3.78
CA ASP A 34 23.49 -7.31 -4.32
C ASP A 34 22.37 -8.15 -3.66
N GLY A 35 21.72 -7.63 -2.62
CA GLY A 35 20.67 -8.32 -1.87
C GLY A 35 19.26 -7.85 -2.25
N SER A 36 18.32 -8.78 -2.39
CA SER A 36 16.89 -8.46 -2.58
C SER A 36 16.27 -7.80 -1.34
N ARG A 37 15.31 -6.90 -1.56
CA ARG A 37 14.48 -6.27 -0.50
C ARG A 37 13.02 -6.68 -0.68
N HIS A 38 12.73 -7.96 -0.47
CA HIS A 38 11.37 -8.51 -0.63
C HIS A 38 10.40 -7.90 0.38
N ALA A 39 9.18 -7.62 -0.07
CA ALA A 39 8.08 -7.15 0.77
C ALA A 39 6.77 -7.76 0.26
N TYR A 40 5.85 -8.05 1.18
CA TYR A 40 4.48 -8.45 0.85
C TYR A 40 3.54 -7.30 1.24
N ALA A 41 2.65 -6.92 0.33
CA ALA A 41 1.73 -5.81 0.51
C ALA A 41 0.32 -6.20 0.07
N PHE A 42 -0.67 -5.76 0.83
CA PHE A 42 -2.08 -5.82 0.48
C PHE A 42 -2.76 -4.52 0.95
N HIS A 43 -3.89 -4.19 0.33
CA HIS A 43 -4.67 -3.01 0.69
C HIS A 43 -6.01 -3.45 1.27
N LEU A 44 -6.49 -2.71 2.27
CA LEU A 44 -7.79 -2.90 2.87
C LEU A 44 -8.66 -1.69 2.56
N MET A 45 -9.95 -1.93 2.40
CA MET A 45 -10.98 -0.90 2.30
C MET A 45 -12.04 -1.19 3.37
N GLU A 46 -12.43 -0.17 4.13
CA GLU A 46 -13.61 -0.25 5.00
C GLU A 46 -14.85 -0.40 4.11
N ALA A 47 -15.56 -1.52 4.21
CA ALA A 47 -16.72 -1.80 3.36
C ALA A 47 -17.99 -1.09 3.86
N SER A 48 -18.08 -0.79 5.16
CA SER A 48 -19.23 -0.13 5.76
C SER A 48 -19.24 1.37 5.43
N GLY A 49 -20.26 1.81 4.70
CA GLY A 49 -20.46 3.22 4.38
C GLY A 49 -19.50 3.79 3.33
N THR A 50 -18.70 2.94 2.68
CA THR A 50 -17.78 3.34 1.61
C THR A 50 -18.25 2.80 0.26
N VAL A 51 -18.07 3.60 -0.79
CA VAL A 51 -18.32 3.18 -2.17
C VAL A 51 -16.98 3.09 -2.90
N TRP A 52 -16.68 1.92 -3.46
CA TRP A 52 -15.54 1.76 -4.36
C TRP A 52 -15.81 2.49 -5.67
N SER A 53 -14.91 3.38 -6.08
CA SER A 53 -15.10 4.18 -7.31
C SER A 53 -15.16 3.27 -8.54
N PRO A 54 -16.16 3.45 -9.43
CA PRO A 54 -16.27 2.69 -10.68
C PRO A 54 -15.15 3.04 -11.69
N GLU A 55 -14.45 4.16 -11.49
CA GLU A 55 -13.31 4.58 -12.31
C GLU A 55 -11.97 3.96 -11.89
N ASN A 56 -11.93 3.26 -10.74
CA ASN A 56 -10.73 2.56 -10.32
C ASN A 56 -10.35 1.47 -11.33
N TRP A 57 -9.05 1.35 -11.60
CA TRP A 57 -8.52 0.35 -12.54
C TRP A 57 -8.83 -1.09 -12.11
N LEU A 58 -8.88 -1.34 -10.80
CA LEU A 58 -9.27 -2.62 -10.21
C LEU A 58 -10.74 -2.57 -9.81
N GLN A 59 -11.51 -3.54 -10.28
CA GLN A 59 -12.91 -3.72 -9.91
C GLN A 59 -13.12 -5.14 -9.38
N PRO A 60 -13.98 -5.33 -8.35
CA PRO A 60 -14.37 -6.67 -7.92
C PRO A 60 -15.22 -7.34 -9.01
N THR A 61 -15.10 -8.66 -9.15
CA THR A 61 -15.94 -9.44 -10.07
C THR A 61 -16.94 -10.30 -9.30
N ALA A 62 -17.88 -10.94 -10.02
CA ALA A 62 -18.82 -11.86 -9.40
C ALA A 62 -18.12 -13.11 -8.83
N GLU A 63 -17.07 -13.60 -9.51
CA GLU A 63 -16.28 -14.76 -9.11
C GLU A 63 -15.29 -14.43 -7.99
N LEU A 64 -14.79 -13.19 -7.96
CA LEU A 64 -13.82 -12.72 -6.98
C LEU A 64 -14.24 -11.33 -6.46
N PRO A 65 -15.21 -11.27 -5.54
CA PRO A 65 -15.46 -10.06 -4.78
C PRO A 65 -14.27 -9.76 -3.87
N PHE A 66 -14.14 -8.52 -3.40
CA PHE A 66 -13.14 -8.22 -2.37
C PHE A 66 -13.48 -9.00 -1.09
N PRO A 67 -12.59 -9.90 -0.62
CA PRO A 67 -12.89 -10.75 0.52
C PRO A 67 -12.83 -9.96 1.83
N LEU A 68 -13.56 -10.43 2.83
CA LEU A 68 -13.46 -9.90 4.19
C LEU A 68 -12.15 -10.36 4.83
N LEU A 69 -11.54 -9.47 5.63
CA LEU A 69 -10.34 -9.80 6.40
C LEU A 69 -10.66 -10.64 7.65
N TYR A 70 -11.76 -10.31 8.33
CA TYR A 70 -12.18 -11.01 9.52
C TYR A 70 -12.99 -12.26 9.15
N THR A 71 -12.73 -13.35 9.87
CA THR A 71 -13.39 -14.66 9.75
C THR A 71 -14.29 -14.94 10.93
#